data_AF-A0A495FM58-F1
#
_entry.id   AF-A0A495FM58-F1
#
_cell.length_a   1.000
_cell.length_b   1.000
_cell.length_c   1.000
_cell.angle_alpha   90.00
_cell.angle_beta   90.00
_cell.angle_gamma   90.00
#
_symmetry.space_group_name_H-M   'P 1'
#
loop_
_entity.id
_entity.type
_entity.pdbx_description
1 polymer ?
#
loop_
_entity_poly.entity_id
_entity_poly.type
_entity_poly.pdbx_seq_one_letter_code
_entity_poly.pdbx_strand_id
1 'polypeptide(L)'
;MKNRSLVALLMLPPLMLVGCAPEKLACPAMGYVNLDAVQLDLSGVPGVLAVSACFGTNDRCTPVPVTRDSSGRWLVPQKPPFVQPANASVPIPRIRVVATRADKSVTDHFYTVGHTPPRGGCDNSYELLPVKVS
;
A
#
# COMPACT_ATOMS: atom_id res chain seq x y z
N MET A 1 -39.44 19.16 -77.28
CA MET A 1 -38.42 18.15 -76.91
C MET A 1 -37.44 18.84 -75.97
N LYS A 2 -37.68 18.94 -74.66
CA LYS A 2 -37.69 17.94 -73.58
C LYS A 2 -36.30 17.34 -73.30
N ASN A 3 -35.77 17.69 -72.11
CA ASN A 3 -34.77 17.01 -71.27
C ASN A 3 -33.28 17.28 -71.56
N ARG A 4 -32.37 17.44 -70.59
CA ARG A 4 -32.37 17.25 -69.12
C ARG A 4 -31.11 17.92 -68.53
N SER A 5 -31.29 18.73 -67.48
CA SER A 5 -30.85 18.51 -66.09
C SER A 5 -29.35 18.31 -65.82
N LEU A 6 -28.79 19.32 -65.13
CA LEU A 6 -27.63 19.29 -64.25
C LEU A 6 -27.57 18.01 -63.39
N VAL A 7 -26.39 17.38 -63.34
CA VAL A 7 -25.99 16.54 -62.21
C VAL A 7 -24.54 16.88 -61.89
N ALA A 8 -24.35 17.69 -60.85
CA ALA A 8 -23.08 17.83 -60.16
C ALA A 8 -22.82 16.53 -59.38
N LEU A 9 -21.73 15.84 -59.69
CA LEU A 9 -21.25 14.72 -58.87
C LEU A 9 -19.99 15.18 -58.11
N LEU A 10 -20.22 15.76 -56.94
CA LEU A 10 -19.24 15.84 -55.87
C LEU A 10 -19.07 14.42 -55.30
N MET A 11 -17.97 13.73 -55.63
CA MET A 11 -17.54 12.54 -54.91
C MET A 11 -16.52 12.96 -53.86
N LEU A 12 -16.95 12.93 -52.58
CA LEU A 12 -16.11 13.18 -51.42
C LEU A 12 -15.00 12.11 -51.28
N PRO A 13 -13.79 12.46 -50.80
CA PRO A 13 -12.80 11.47 -50.39
C PRO A 13 -13.29 10.71 -49.14
N PRO A 14 -12.96 9.41 -49.01
CA PRO A 14 -13.31 8.63 -47.82
C PRO A 14 -12.55 9.19 -46.61
N LEU A 15 -13.28 9.70 -45.61
CA LEU A 15 -12.71 9.95 -44.30
C LEU A 15 -12.24 8.59 -43.73
N MET A 16 -10.92 8.45 -43.68
CA MET A 16 -10.22 7.35 -43.03
C MET A 16 -10.72 7.19 -41.59
N LEU A 17 -10.85 5.92 -41.20
CA LEU A 17 -11.22 5.49 -39.86
C LEU A 17 -10.38 6.23 -38.80
N VAL A 18 -11.02 7.05 -37.98
CA VAL A 18 -10.48 7.37 -36.66
C VAL A 18 -10.70 6.13 -35.81
N GLY A 19 -9.79 5.16 -35.97
CA GLY A 19 -9.61 4.14 -34.96
C GLY A 19 -9.24 4.87 -33.68
N CYS A 20 -10.12 4.83 -32.68
CA CYS A 20 -9.76 5.14 -31.31
C CYS A 20 -8.70 4.11 -30.90
N ALA A 21 -7.44 4.40 -31.18
CA ALA A 21 -6.35 3.70 -30.53
C ALA A 21 -6.62 3.83 -29.02
N PRO A 22 -6.53 2.74 -28.24
CA PRO A 22 -6.70 2.85 -26.79
C PRO A 22 -5.70 3.89 -26.32
N GLU A 23 -6.21 5.00 -25.78
CA GLU A 23 -5.40 6.06 -25.21
C GLU A 23 -4.40 5.36 -24.27
N LYS A 24 -3.12 5.43 -24.61
CA LYS A 24 -2.07 4.93 -23.72
C LYS A 24 -2.24 5.74 -22.45
N LEU A 25 -2.80 5.11 -21.43
CA LEU A 25 -3.02 5.70 -20.13
C LEU A 25 -1.66 6.12 -19.57
N ALA A 26 -1.33 7.41 -19.72
CA ALA A 26 -0.08 7.97 -19.25
C ALA A 26 -0.20 8.22 -17.74
N CYS A 27 0.35 7.30 -16.94
CA CYS A 27 0.28 7.43 -15.50
C CYS A 27 1.41 8.35 -14.99
N PRO A 28 1.12 9.25 -14.04
CA PRO A 28 2.16 10.02 -13.38
C PRO A 28 3.12 9.08 -12.65
N ALA A 29 4.42 9.38 -12.69
CA ALA A 29 5.46 8.62 -11.99
C ALA A 29 5.49 8.91 -10.47
N MET A 30 4.34 9.21 -9.87
CA MET A 30 4.22 9.53 -8.45
C MET A 30 4.07 8.23 -7.67
N GLY A 31 4.98 7.96 -6.75
CA GLY A 31 4.88 6.84 -5.82
C GLY A 31 3.81 7.10 -4.75
N TYR A 32 3.02 6.09 -4.41
CA TYR A 32 2.15 6.13 -3.24
C TYR A 32 2.93 5.75 -1.98
N VAL A 33 2.88 6.60 -0.95
CA VAL A 33 3.38 6.26 0.38
C VAL A 33 2.18 5.97 1.27
N ASN A 34 2.01 4.70 1.66
CA ASN A 34 1.01 4.35 2.67
C ASN A 34 1.56 4.70 4.07
N LEU A 35 0.86 5.59 4.78
CA LEU A 35 1.18 6.02 6.15
C LEU A 35 0.20 5.47 7.20
N ASP A 36 -0.59 4.46 6.83
CA ASP A 36 -1.53 3.82 7.74
C ASP A 36 -0.78 3.04 8.83
N ALA A 37 -1.44 2.89 9.98
CA ALA A 37 -0.88 2.13 11.08
C ALA A 37 -0.75 0.64 10.72
N VAL A 38 0.36 0.01 11.09
CA VAL A 38 0.55 -1.43 10.94
C VAL A 38 -0.19 -2.14 12.06
N GLN A 39 -1.12 -3.01 11.71
CA GLN A 39 -1.80 -3.86 12.68
C GLN A 39 -0.92 -5.06 13.05
N LEU A 40 -0.77 -5.31 14.36
CA LEU A 40 -0.17 -6.53 14.88
C LEU A 40 -1.27 -7.51 15.26
N ASP A 41 -1.20 -8.70 14.68
CA ASP A 41 -2.03 -9.83 15.06
C ASP A 41 -1.22 -10.78 15.96
N LEU A 42 -1.58 -10.78 17.25
CA LEU A 42 -0.94 -11.57 18.29
C LEU A 42 -1.74 -12.84 18.64
N SER A 43 -2.67 -13.27 17.78
CA SER A 43 -3.47 -14.49 18.01
C SER A 43 -2.61 -15.75 18.16
N GLY A 44 -1.41 -15.78 17.57
CA GLY A 44 -0.42 -16.85 17.75
C GLY A 44 0.37 -16.78 19.06
N VAL A 45 0.19 -15.72 19.85
CA VAL A 45 0.95 -15.46 21.09
C VAL A 45 -0.03 -15.27 22.25
N PRO A 46 -0.47 -16.36 22.92
CA PRO A 46 -1.40 -16.24 24.03
C PRO A 46 -0.77 -15.51 25.22
N GLY A 47 -1.58 -14.73 25.94
CA GLY A 47 -1.17 -14.10 27.20
C GLY A 47 -0.21 -12.90 27.07
N VAL A 48 -0.17 -12.22 25.91
CA VAL A 48 0.62 -10.99 25.75
C VAL A 48 0.11 -9.88 26.66
N LEU A 49 0.99 -9.37 27.52
CA LEU A 49 0.73 -8.27 28.45
C LEU A 49 1.21 -6.93 27.92
N ALA A 50 2.37 -6.91 27.26
CA ALA A 50 2.98 -5.70 26.74
C ALA A 50 3.57 -5.96 25.35
N VAL A 51 3.48 -4.95 24.49
CA VAL A 51 4.04 -4.97 23.14
C VAL A 51 4.83 -3.70 22.94
N SER A 52 6.02 -3.83 22.40
CA SER A 52 6.81 -2.72 21.88
C SER A 52 7.18 -2.99 20.43
N ALA A 53 7.25 -1.95 19.61
CA ALA A 53 7.59 -2.11 18.20
C ALA A 53 8.42 -0.94 17.69
N CYS A 54 9.13 -1.15 16.59
CA CYS A 54 9.80 -0.09 15.86
C CYS A 54 10.01 -0.44 14.38
N PHE A 55 10.07 0.60 13.56
CA PHE A 55 10.52 0.51 12.18
C PHE A 55 11.99 0.96 12.14
N GLY A 56 12.85 0.16 11.51
CA GLY A 56 14.29 0.43 11.47
C GLY A 56 14.93 -0.06 10.19
N THR A 57 15.98 0.62 9.76
CA THR A 57 16.84 0.17 8.66
C THR A 57 17.82 -0.88 9.20
N ASN A 58 18.12 -1.91 8.41
CA ASN A 58 19.14 -2.92 8.74
C ASN A 58 18.94 -3.60 10.10
N ASP A 59 17.69 -3.83 10.50
CA ASP A 59 17.34 -4.46 11.77
C ASP A 59 17.85 -3.69 13.01
N ARG A 60 18.01 -2.37 12.88
CA ARG A 60 18.41 -1.48 13.98
C ARG A 60 17.32 -0.47 14.27
N CYS A 61 16.62 -0.67 15.38
CA CYS A 61 15.75 0.33 16.00
C CYS A 61 15.50 -0.02 17.46
N THR A 62 15.12 0.99 18.25
CA THR A 62 14.73 0.84 19.65
C THR A 62 13.22 0.66 19.73
N PRO A 63 12.70 -0.50 20.18
CA PRO A 63 11.27 -0.72 20.33
C PRO A 63 10.65 0.26 21.32
N VAL A 64 9.48 0.79 20.97
CA VAL A 64 8.71 1.69 21.82
C VAL A 64 7.38 1.05 22.18
N PRO A 65 6.86 1.23 23.41
CA PRO A 65 5.58 0.65 23.81
C PRO A 65 4.44 1.03 22.86
N VAL A 66 3.80 0.01 22.30
CA VAL A 66 2.59 0.14 21.51
C VAL A 66 1.40 0.12 22.47
N THR A 67 0.37 0.92 22.21
CA THR A 67 -0.88 0.88 22.98
C THR A 67 -1.97 0.24 22.13
N ARG A 68 -2.89 -0.48 22.78
CA ARG A 68 -4.11 -0.91 22.10
C ARG A 68 -4.98 0.30 21.77
N ASP A 69 -5.65 0.26 20.64
CA ASP A 69 -6.71 1.21 20.32
C ASP A 69 -8.00 0.90 21.12
N SER A 70 -9.02 1.73 20.96
CA SER A 70 -10.32 1.55 21.63
C SER A 70 -11.05 0.27 21.26
N SER A 71 -10.67 -0.39 20.16
CA SER A 71 -11.19 -1.70 19.75
C SER A 71 -10.34 -2.87 20.24
N GLY A 72 -9.30 -2.60 21.04
CA GLY A 72 -8.39 -3.61 21.57
C GLY A 72 -7.34 -4.10 20.58
N ARG A 73 -7.20 -3.48 19.40
CA ARG A 73 -6.19 -3.85 18.39
C ARG A 73 -4.86 -3.18 18.71
N TRP A 74 -3.76 -3.88 18.40
CA TRP A 74 -2.42 -3.32 18.49
C TRP A 74 -2.06 -2.67 17.16
N LEU A 75 -1.98 -1.34 17.14
CA LEU A 75 -1.69 -0.57 15.95
C LEU A 75 -0.39 0.21 16.16
N VAL A 76 0.58 0.00 15.27
CA VAL A 76 1.85 0.73 15.27
C VAL A 76 1.74 1.87 14.28
N PRO A 77 1.63 3.14 14.74
CA PRO A 77 1.37 4.26 13.84
C PRO A 77 2.62 4.66 13.04
N GLN A 78 2.47 5.28 11.87
CA GLN A 78 3.59 5.83 11.09
C GLN A 78 3.93 7.28 11.49
N LYS A 79 4.07 7.53 12.80
CA LYS A 79 4.36 8.88 13.35
C LYS A 79 5.26 8.79 14.57
N PRO A 80 5.91 9.88 15.03
CA PRO A 80 6.79 9.83 16.19
C PRO A 80 6.10 9.20 17.40
N PRO A 81 6.77 8.28 18.12
CA PRO A 81 8.16 7.84 18.00
C PRO A 81 8.41 6.66 17.02
N PHE A 82 7.37 6.22 16.31
CA PHE A 82 7.39 5.08 15.38
C PHE A 82 7.63 5.53 13.92
N VAL A 83 8.29 6.66 13.68
CA VAL A 83 8.53 7.11 12.30
C VAL A 83 9.53 6.17 11.64
N GLN A 84 9.28 5.87 10.38
CA GLN A 84 10.28 5.23 9.55
C GLN A 84 11.48 6.16 9.34
N PRO A 85 12.68 5.61 9.14
CA PRO A 85 13.79 6.36 8.59
C PRO A 85 13.38 7.05 7.28
N ALA A 86 13.81 8.30 7.06
CA ALA A 86 13.44 9.08 5.87
C ALA A 86 13.87 8.42 4.53
N ASN A 87 14.82 7.49 4.60
CA ASN A 87 15.34 6.70 3.49
C ASN A 87 14.82 5.25 3.47
N ALA A 88 13.75 4.95 4.22
CA ALA A 88 13.15 3.62 4.21
C ALA A 88 12.58 3.30 2.82
N SER A 89 12.79 2.07 2.37
CA SER A 89 12.14 1.55 1.17
C SER A 89 10.62 1.59 1.34
N VAL A 90 9.92 1.98 0.29
CA VAL A 90 8.45 1.90 0.19
C VAL A 90 8.11 0.73 -0.75
N PRO A 91 7.24 -0.20 -0.35
CA PRO A 91 6.52 -0.26 0.92
C PRO A 91 7.42 -0.66 2.10
N ILE A 92 6.93 -0.38 3.31
CA ILE A 92 7.55 -0.72 4.59
C ILE A 92 7.96 -2.20 4.57
N PRO A 93 9.26 -2.54 4.62
CA PRO A 93 9.64 -3.92 4.42
C PRO A 93 9.45 -4.76 5.68
N ARG A 94 9.80 -4.20 6.85
CA ARG A 94 9.90 -4.96 8.11
C ARG A 94 9.59 -4.11 9.33
N ILE A 95 9.17 -4.79 10.39
CA ILE A 95 8.92 -4.22 11.71
C ILE A 95 9.54 -5.12 12.78
N ARG A 96 10.24 -4.53 13.76
CA ARG A 96 10.65 -5.26 14.96
C ARG A 96 9.52 -5.24 15.96
N VAL A 97 9.17 -6.38 16.54
CA VAL A 97 8.16 -6.50 17.58
C VAL A 97 8.75 -7.25 18.76
N VAL A 98 8.61 -6.65 19.93
CA VAL A 98 8.92 -7.25 21.22
C VAL A 98 7.61 -7.46 21.96
N ALA A 99 7.27 -8.71 22.28
CA ALA A 99 6.07 -9.03 23.05
C ALA A 99 6.45 -9.73 24.35
N THR A 100 5.94 -9.22 25.47
CA THR A 100 6.10 -9.82 26.80
C THR A 100 4.82 -10.53 27.17
N ARG A 101 4.94 -11.80 27.56
CA ARG A 101 3.83 -12.65 27.97
C ARG A 101 3.66 -12.68 29.49
N ALA A 102 2.53 -13.22 29.95
CA ALA A 102 2.20 -13.31 31.39
C ALA A 102 3.16 -14.18 32.20
N ASP A 103 3.77 -15.19 31.57
CA ASP A 103 4.83 -16.01 32.14
C ASP A 103 6.21 -15.31 32.19
N LYS A 104 6.26 -14.02 31.82
CA LYS A 104 7.45 -13.19 31.67
C LYS A 104 8.39 -13.63 30.54
N SER A 105 7.99 -14.56 29.69
CA SER A 105 8.73 -14.84 28.46
C SER A 105 8.63 -13.66 27.49
N VAL A 106 9.67 -13.46 26.70
CA VAL A 106 9.79 -12.37 25.73
C VAL A 106 10.04 -12.96 24.36
N THR A 107 9.24 -12.56 23.37
CA THR A 107 9.58 -12.73 21.95
C THR A 107 10.12 -11.42 21.42
N ASP A 108 11.17 -11.48 20.60
CA ASP A 108 11.81 -10.32 19.98
C ASP A 108 12.25 -10.71 18.58
N HIS A 109 11.44 -10.31 17.59
CA HIS A 109 11.62 -10.73 16.21
C HIS A 109 11.31 -9.60 15.23
N PHE A 110 11.88 -9.74 14.05
CA PHE A 110 11.56 -8.90 12.90
C PHE A 110 10.58 -9.65 12.00
N TYR A 111 9.48 -8.98 11.68
CA TYR A 111 8.43 -9.51 10.82
C TYR A 111 8.34 -8.69 9.54
N THR A 112 8.04 -9.36 8.43
CA THR A 112 7.74 -8.70 7.15
C THR A 112 6.36 -8.06 7.22
N VAL A 113 6.26 -6.81 6.73
CA VAL A 113 4.95 -6.15 6.58
C VAL A 113 4.45 -6.42 5.17
N GLY A 114 3.45 -7.29 5.06
CA GLY A 114 2.80 -7.57 3.77
C GLY A 114 1.96 -6.39 3.30
N HIS A 115 1.63 -6.38 2.01
CA HIS A 115 0.70 -5.42 1.43
C HIS A 115 -0.14 -6.08 0.33
N THR A 116 -1.29 -5.49 0.02
CA THR A 116 -2.09 -5.90 -1.14
C THR A 116 -1.35 -5.56 -2.45
N PRO A 117 -1.65 -6.28 -3.56
CA PRO A 117 -1.22 -5.83 -4.88
C PRO A 117 -1.78 -4.44 -5.17
N PRO A 118 -1.07 -3.63 -6.00
CA PRO A 118 -1.59 -2.34 -6.45
C PRO A 118 -2.98 -2.50 -7.09
N ARG A 119 -3.87 -1.54 -6.86
CA ARG A 119 -5.25 -1.57 -7.39
C ARG A 119 -5.33 -1.52 -8.92
N GLY A 120 -4.25 -1.09 -9.58
CA GLY A 120 -4.08 -1.18 -11.04
C GLY A 120 -4.37 0.14 -11.77
N GLY A 121 -4.13 0.15 -13.08
CA GLY A 121 -4.22 1.38 -13.87
C GLY A 121 -3.16 2.41 -13.42
N CYS A 122 -3.58 3.66 -13.23
CA CYS A 122 -2.74 4.72 -12.65
C CYS A 122 -2.82 4.84 -11.13
N ASP A 123 -3.54 3.92 -10.46
CA ASP A 123 -3.62 3.86 -9.01
C ASP A 123 -2.61 2.82 -8.48
N ASN A 124 -1.52 3.31 -7.91
CA ASN A 124 -0.51 2.50 -7.24
C ASN A 124 -0.73 2.40 -5.72
N SER A 125 -1.92 2.75 -5.22
CA SER A 125 -2.27 2.55 -3.82
C SER A 125 -2.32 1.07 -3.46
N TYR A 126 -1.99 0.80 -2.20
CA TYR A 126 -1.99 -0.52 -1.59
C TYR A 126 -2.37 -0.39 -0.12
N GLU A 127 -2.80 -1.51 0.47
CA GLU A 127 -3.15 -1.61 1.88
C GLU A 127 -2.11 -2.48 2.60
N LEU A 128 -1.76 -2.12 3.83
CA LEU A 128 -0.88 -2.91 4.67
C LEU A 128 -1.66 -4.09 5.26
N LEU A 129 -1.07 -5.28 5.19
CA LEU A 129 -1.65 -6.49 5.79
C LEU A 129 -1.25 -6.60 7.26
N PRO A 130 -2.12 -7.17 8.13
CA PRO A 130 -1.76 -7.42 9.51
C PRO A 130 -0.54 -8.32 9.65
N VAL A 131 0.39 -7.92 10.53
CA VAL A 131 1.60 -8.69 10.83
C VAL A 131 1.25 -9.78 11.82
N LYS A 132 1.39 -11.04 11.39
CA LYS A 132 1.21 -12.22 12.25
C LYS A 132 2.43 -12.37 13.16
N VAL A 133 2.23 -12.18 14.44
CA VAL A 133 3.24 -12.39 15.48
C VAL A 133 3.05 -13.80 16.03
N SER A 134 4.15 -14.56 16.07
CA SER A 134 4.26 -15.93 16.57
C SER A 134 5.55 -16.09 17.35
#